data_AF-A0A670YLA8-F1
#
_entry.id   AF-A0A670YLA8-F1
#
_cell.length_a   1.000
_cell.length_b   1.000
_cell.length_c   1.000
_cell.angle_alpha   90.00
_cell.angle_beta   90.00
_cell.angle_gamma   90.00
#
_symmetry.space_group_name_H-M   'P 1'
#
loop_
_entity.id
_entity.type
_entity.pdbx_description
1 polymer ?
#
loop_
_entity_poly.entity_id
_entity_poly.type
_entity_poly.pdbx_seq_one_letter_code
_entity_poly.pdbx_strand_id
1 'polypeptide(L)'
;MAAPPTTRSFSRAELRAGCAQGSCLVLTGRRLYDLSAFASLHPGGQQVLLERAGTDVSAALDGPPHRHSANARRWLQQYYLGELESDGEAEQVTSAGRTAIMSPLDLVDWEKPLLWQVGHLREKYDEWVHQPVDRPIRLFHSDLMEFFSRTTWYIVCIFWLPVVFFLGWHCYTTLAQGKTQLFSSFTSAYAIPVHKNCFPLLFVLGIFIWSLLEYLIHRFIFHMNPPASNYYLITLHFLMHGQHHKSPFDSSRLVFPPVPASLLFFVFYFIAQLLFPGEFGLSILCGGIVGYIIYDMMHYYLHYGSPKEGTYLYGLKTYHIKHHFEHQEAGEGVEGCSWALGPRPPWPRLPSHQVENPLLNFLKPNPVSRGCSHLLSLFP
;
A
#
# COMPACT_ATOMS: atom_id res chain seq x y z
N MET A 1 -17.19 8.05 37.82
CA MET A 1 -17.62 8.56 36.51
C MET A 1 -16.55 9.52 36.03
N ALA A 2 -15.81 9.17 34.97
CA ALA A 2 -14.84 10.10 34.38
C ALA A 2 -15.59 11.18 33.59
N ALA A 3 -15.17 12.44 33.72
CA ALA A 3 -15.74 13.55 32.97
C ALA A 3 -15.58 13.30 31.46
N PRO A 4 -16.53 13.73 30.61
CA PRO A 4 -16.37 13.65 29.16
C PRO A 4 -15.12 14.44 28.73
N PRO A 5 -14.36 13.97 27.73
CA PRO A 5 -13.20 14.70 27.24
C PRO A 5 -13.65 16.07 26.74
N THR A 6 -13.12 17.13 27.33
CA THR A 6 -13.36 18.50 26.89
C THR A 6 -12.71 18.71 25.53
N THR A 7 -13.53 18.91 24.50
CA THR A 7 -13.05 19.27 23.17
C THR A 7 -12.28 20.59 23.23
N ARG A 8 -11.01 20.59 22.81
CA ARG A 8 -10.17 21.78 22.77
C ARG A 8 -10.69 22.77 21.71
N SER A 9 -10.82 24.04 22.07
CA SER A 9 -11.12 25.11 21.11
C SER A 9 -9.83 25.71 20.56
N PHE A 10 -9.87 26.16 19.30
CA PHE A 10 -8.76 26.81 18.61
C PHE A 10 -9.23 28.10 17.95
N SER A 11 -8.42 29.15 18.07
CA SER A 11 -8.65 30.42 17.39
C SER A 11 -8.15 30.39 15.93
N ARG A 12 -8.69 31.28 15.09
CA ARG A 12 -8.17 31.48 13.73
C ARG A 12 -6.72 31.96 13.71
N ALA A 13 -6.28 32.65 14.75
CA ALA A 13 -4.90 33.09 14.90
C ALA A 13 -3.95 31.91 15.13
N GLU A 14 -4.32 30.96 15.99
CA GLU A 14 -3.55 29.73 16.22
C GLU A 14 -3.49 28.87 14.96
N LEU A 15 -4.59 28.73 14.23
CA LEU A 15 -4.61 28.04 12.94
C LEU A 15 -3.61 28.64 11.95
N ARG A 16 -3.65 29.97 11.76
CA ARG A 16 -2.72 30.67 10.84
C ARG A 16 -1.27 30.57 11.31
N ALA A 17 -1.03 30.67 12.62
CA ALA A 17 0.30 30.54 13.19
C ALA A 17 0.88 29.14 12.98
N GLY A 18 0.08 28.08 13.18
CA GLY A 18 0.48 26.71 12.90
C GLY A 18 0.81 26.49 11.43
N CYS A 19 -0.04 26.96 10.51
CA CYS A 19 0.25 26.89 9.07
C CYS A 19 1.52 27.66 8.68
N ALA A 20 1.76 28.84 9.27
CA ALA A 20 2.96 29.63 9.02
C ALA A 20 4.24 28.94 9.56
N GLN A 21 4.12 28.09 10.58
CA GLN A 21 5.21 27.26 11.11
C GLN A 21 5.42 25.96 10.30
N GLY A 22 4.64 25.75 9.24
CA GLY A 22 4.76 24.59 8.35
C GLY A 22 3.83 23.41 8.71
N SER A 23 2.94 23.56 9.69
CA SER A 23 1.94 22.53 9.99
C SER A 23 0.85 22.49 8.90
N CYS A 24 0.46 21.29 8.47
CA CYS A 24 -0.62 21.07 7.52
C CYS A 24 -1.96 20.95 8.25
N LEU A 25 -2.46 22.08 8.76
CA LEU A 25 -3.74 22.13 9.47
C LEU A 25 -4.89 22.33 8.48
N VAL A 26 -5.99 21.55 8.58
CA VAL A 26 -7.16 21.70 7.70
C VAL A 26 -8.47 21.66 8.49
N LEU A 27 -9.52 22.24 7.92
CA LEU A 27 -10.85 22.28 8.52
C LEU A 27 -11.83 21.37 7.77
N THR A 28 -12.77 20.76 8.50
CA THR A 28 -14.04 20.31 7.91
C THR A 28 -15.20 20.91 8.69
N GLY A 29 -15.80 21.98 8.16
CA GLY A 29 -16.71 22.83 8.92
C GLY A 29 -15.97 23.46 10.10
N ARG A 30 -16.41 23.13 11.32
CA ARG A 30 -15.78 23.62 12.56
C ARG A 30 -14.67 22.74 13.10
N ARG A 31 -14.49 21.52 12.58
CA ARG A 31 -13.51 20.57 13.11
C ARG A 31 -12.14 20.85 12.54
N LEU A 32 -11.14 20.90 13.40
CA LEU A 32 -9.74 21.11 13.05
C LEU A 32 -8.97 19.79 13.07
N TYR A 33 -8.17 19.57 12.03
CA TYR A 33 -7.34 18.38 11.85
C TYR A 33 -5.89 18.75 11.59
N ASP A 34 -4.95 18.00 12.16
CA ASP A 34 -3.52 18.13 11.89
C ASP A 34 -3.03 17.00 10.98
N LEU A 35 -2.86 17.33 9.70
CA LEU A 35 -2.37 16.40 8.68
C LEU A 35 -0.87 16.53 8.45
N SER A 36 -0.12 17.20 9.32
CA SER A 36 1.33 17.45 9.12
C SER A 36 2.12 16.14 8.93
N ALA A 37 1.86 15.15 9.80
CA ALA A 37 2.49 13.83 9.70
C ALA A 37 1.97 13.01 8.52
N PHE A 38 0.69 13.20 8.16
CA PHE A 38 0.04 12.49 7.07
C PHE A 38 0.38 13.03 5.69
N ALA A 39 0.82 14.28 5.58
CA ALA A 39 0.95 14.97 4.30
C ALA A 39 1.86 14.20 3.33
N SER A 40 3.00 13.69 3.79
CA SER A 40 3.93 12.88 2.97
C SER A 40 3.36 11.51 2.56
N LEU A 41 2.37 11.02 3.30
CA LEU A 41 1.72 9.71 3.11
C LEU A 41 0.46 9.78 2.26
N HIS A 42 0.00 11.00 1.93
CA HIS A 42 -1.25 11.21 1.22
C HIS A 42 -1.23 10.62 -0.20
N PRO A 43 -2.22 9.77 -0.58
CA PRO A 43 -2.33 9.16 -1.90
C PRO A 43 -2.27 10.12 -3.08
N GLY A 44 -2.89 11.30 -2.93
CA GLY A 44 -2.90 12.35 -3.95
C GLY A 44 -1.62 13.20 -3.99
N GLY A 45 -0.60 12.83 -3.22
CA GLY A 45 0.64 13.57 -3.06
C GLY A 45 0.56 14.63 -1.95
N GLN A 46 1.73 14.92 -1.38
CA GLN A 46 1.90 15.88 -0.28
C GLN A 46 1.51 17.29 -0.66
N GLN A 47 1.86 17.71 -1.88
CA GLN A 47 1.68 19.08 -2.34
C GLN A 47 0.20 19.51 -2.32
N VAL A 48 -0.73 18.60 -2.67
CA VAL A 48 -2.17 18.88 -2.70
C VAL A 48 -2.73 19.22 -1.32
N LEU A 49 -2.18 18.63 -0.26
CA LEU A 49 -2.59 18.94 1.11
C LEU A 49 -1.97 20.25 1.60
N LEU A 50 -0.70 20.48 1.32
CA LEU A 50 -0.01 21.71 1.70
C LEU A 50 -0.63 22.95 1.06
N GLU A 51 -1.05 22.86 -0.20
CA GLU A 51 -1.77 23.94 -0.91
C GLU A 51 -3.13 24.28 -0.27
N ARG A 52 -3.70 23.36 0.50
CA ARG A 52 -4.99 23.52 1.19
C ARG A 52 -4.85 23.76 2.69
N ALA A 53 -3.63 23.89 3.21
CA ALA A 53 -3.39 24.19 4.62
C ALA A 53 -4.06 25.52 5.03
N GLY A 54 -4.72 25.52 6.17
CA GLY A 54 -5.50 26.63 6.72
C GLY A 54 -6.90 26.80 6.12
N THR A 55 -7.35 25.91 5.22
CA THR A 55 -8.65 26.01 4.53
C THR A 55 -9.64 24.91 4.94
N ASP A 56 -10.92 25.12 4.63
CA ASP A 56 -11.96 24.09 4.74
C ASP A 56 -11.91 23.14 3.53
N VAL A 57 -11.64 21.87 3.80
CA VAL A 57 -11.50 20.81 2.80
C VAL A 57 -12.76 19.96 2.65
N SER A 58 -13.89 20.32 3.28
CA SER A 58 -15.14 19.55 3.21
C SER A 58 -15.59 19.31 1.77
N ALA A 59 -15.58 20.35 0.94
CA ALA A 59 -15.92 20.22 -0.48
C ALA A 59 -14.85 19.41 -1.25
N ALA A 60 -13.57 19.55 -0.89
CA ALA A 60 -12.48 18.82 -1.52
C ALA A 60 -12.55 17.30 -1.25
N LEU A 61 -13.11 16.89 -0.10
CA LEU A 61 -13.37 15.47 0.21
C LEU A 61 -14.42 14.84 -0.71
N ASP A 62 -15.38 15.64 -1.20
CA ASP A 62 -16.41 15.22 -2.14
C ASP A 62 -15.98 15.38 -3.62
N GLY A 63 -14.90 16.14 -3.86
CA GLY A 63 -14.31 16.39 -5.18
C GLY A 63 -14.88 17.64 -5.86
N PRO A 64 -14.33 18.05 -7.04
CA PRO A 64 -13.20 17.45 -7.78
C PRO A 64 -11.81 17.65 -7.14
N PRO A 65 -10.78 16.84 -7.50
CA PRO A 65 -10.69 15.92 -8.66
C PRO A 65 -11.15 14.47 -8.42
N HIS A 66 -11.29 14.03 -7.18
CA HIS A 66 -11.83 12.71 -6.85
C HIS A 66 -12.59 12.77 -5.52
N ARG A 67 -13.51 11.81 -5.33
CA ARG A 67 -14.29 11.69 -4.10
C ARG A 67 -13.59 10.72 -3.16
N HIS A 68 -13.39 11.12 -1.91
CA HIS A 68 -12.78 10.28 -0.88
C HIS A 68 -13.77 9.20 -0.39
N SER A 69 -13.26 7.99 -0.19
CA SER A 69 -14.04 6.85 0.32
C SER A 69 -14.52 7.06 1.76
N ALA A 70 -15.50 6.26 2.20
CA ALA A 70 -15.96 6.30 3.59
C ALA A 70 -14.82 5.99 4.59
N ASN A 71 -13.89 5.11 4.21
CA ASN A 71 -12.71 4.77 5.01
C ASN A 71 -11.76 5.98 5.14
N ALA A 72 -11.50 6.72 4.06
CA ALA A 72 -10.69 7.94 4.11
C ALA A 72 -11.28 8.99 5.08
N ARG A 73 -12.61 9.13 5.15
CA ARG A 73 -13.29 10.04 6.09
C ARG A 73 -13.21 9.58 7.54
N ARG A 74 -13.31 8.27 7.79
CA ARG A 74 -13.12 7.69 9.12
C ARG A 74 -11.68 7.91 9.59
N TRP A 75 -10.73 7.78 8.68
CA TRP A 75 -9.32 7.96 8.97
C TRP A 75 -8.96 9.43 9.27
N LEU A 76 -9.55 10.39 8.55
CA LEU A 76 -9.43 11.81 8.88
C LEU A 76 -9.75 12.08 10.38
N GLN A 77 -10.69 11.34 10.98
CA GLN A 77 -11.02 11.50 12.40
C GLN A 77 -9.86 11.17 13.35
N GLN A 78 -8.85 10.41 12.91
CA GLN A 78 -7.67 10.09 13.73
C GLN A 78 -6.76 11.31 13.92
N TYR A 79 -6.85 12.31 13.04
CA TYR A 79 -6.06 13.54 13.08
C TYR A 79 -6.80 14.71 13.75
N TYR A 80 -7.94 14.43 14.39
CA TYR A 80 -8.78 15.46 14.98
C TYR A 80 -8.10 16.11 16.20
N LEU A 81 -7.98 17.44 16.17
CA LEU A 81 -7.42 18.22 17.27
C LEU A 81 -8.49 18.85 18.18
N GLY A 82 -9.60 19.30 17.59
CA GLY A 82 -10.61 20.09 18.31
C GLY A 82 -11.50 20.90 17.38
N GLU A 83 -12.19 21.91 17.93
CA GLU A 83 -13.09 22.78 17.15
C GLU A 83 -12.56 24.21 17.03
N LEU A 84 -12.83 24.85 15.89
CA LEU A 84 -12.57 26.27 15.68
C LEU A 84 -13.61 27.11 16.43
N GLU A 85 -13.13 28.16 17.12
CA GLU A 85 -13.96 29.16 17.78
C GLU A 85 -14.85 29.89 16.76
N SER A 86 -16.10 30.17 17.13
CA SER A 86 -16.98 31.01 16.32
C SER A 86 -16.54 32.46 16.45
N ASP A 87 -16.52 33.19 15.34
CA ASP A 87 -16.23 34.62 15.31
C ASP A 87 -17.43 35.43 15.88
N GLY A 88 -17.75 35.25 17.18
CA GLY A 88 -18.88 35.86 17.90
C GLY A 88 -20.25 35.33 17.42
N GLU A 89 -21.19 34.85 18.23
CA GLU A 89 -21.51 35.08 19.63
C GLU A 89 -21.36 33.80 20.46
N ALA A 90 -21.25 33.97 21.77
CA ALA A 90 -21.36 32.89 22.74
C ALA A 90 -22.80 32.34 22.75
N GLU A 91 -23.14 31.47 21.81
CA GLU A 91 -24.23 30.52 22.07
C GLU A 91 -23.68 29.44 23.00
N GLN A 92 -24.18 29.44 24.23
CA GLN A 92 -24.17 28.25 25.06
C GLN A 92 -24.86 27.14 24.27
N VAL A 93 -24.08 26.32 23.58
CA VAL A 93 -24.57 25.04 23.07
C VAL A 93 -24.82 24.18 24.30
N THR A 94 -26.05 24.26 24.81
CA THR A 94 -26.59 23.28 25.75
C THR A 94 -26.28 21.90 25.21
N SER A 95 -25.73 21.05 26.06
CA SER A 95 -25.30 19.67 25.82
C SER A 95 -26.47 18.74 25.46
N ALA A 96 -27.17 19.03 24.37
CA ALA A 96 -28.17 18.15 23.78
C ALA A 96 -27.44 17.15 22.88
N GLY A 97 -27.15 15.98 23.47
CA GLY A 97 -27.05 14.72 22.74
C GLY A 97 -26.13 14.70 21.53
N ARG A 98 -24.85 15.05 21.69
CA ARG A 98 -23.82 14.51 20.80
C ARG A 98 -23.27 13.28 21.47
N THR A 99 -23.78 12.13 21.04
CA THR A 99 -23.01 10.88 21.07
C THR A 99 -21.62 11.27 20.63
N ALA A 100 -20.65 11.20 21.54
CA ALA A 100 -19.28 11.00 21.13
C ALA A 100 -19.39 9.86 20.11
N ILE A 101 -19.10 10.14 18.84
CA ILE A 101 -18.67 9.08 17.96
C ILE A 101 -17.28 8.75 18.50
N MET A 102 -17.26 8.09 19.66
CA MET A 102 -16.28 7.08 19.97
C MET A 102 -16.16 6.30 18.67
N SER A 103 -14.94 6.17 18.15
CA SER A 103 -14.64 5.08 17.24
C SER A 103 -15.37 3.84 17.78
N PRO A 104 -16.16 3.12 16.96
CA PRO A 104 -17.06 2.09 17.42
C PRO A 104 -16.27 0.98 18.14
N LEU A 105 -16.11 1.12 19.46
CA LEU A 105 -15.18 0.39 20.33
C LEU A 105 -13.76 0.26 19.73
N ASP A 106 -12.73 0.72 20.43
CA ASP A 106 -11.43 0.08 20.26
C ASP A 106 -11.61 -1.39 20.70
N LEU A 107 -11.93 -2.26 19.73
CA LEU A 107 -12.25 -3.68 19.95
C LEU A 107 -11.05 -4.47 20.49
N VAL A 108 -9.88 -3.83 20.42
CA VAL A 108 -8.61 -4.30 20.96
C VAL A 108 -8.05 -3.23 21.90
N ASP A 109 -7.28 -3.68 22.88
CA ASP A 109 -6.50 -2.82 23.76
C ASP A 109 -5.18 -2.45 23.07
N TRP A 110 -5.06 -1.19 22.65
CA TRP A 110 -3.88 -0.66 21.95
C TRP A 110 -2.64 -0.51 22.84
N GLU A 111 -2.81 -0.52 24.17
CA GLU A 111 -1.67 -0.49 25.10
C GLU A 111 -1.02 -1.87 25.24
N LYS A 112 -1.70 -2.92 24.78
CA LYS A 112 -1.23 -4.31 24.82
C LYS A 112 -0.85 -4.83 23.43
N PRO A 113 0.03 -5.84 23.36
CA PRO A 113 0.37 -6.48 22.08
C PRO A 113 -0.85 -7.10 21.40
N LEU A 114 -1.00 -6.86 20.10
CA LEU A 114 -2.22 -7.16 19.34
C LEU A 114 -2.34 -8.61 18.90
N LEU A 115 -1.24 -9.34 18.72
CA LEU A 115 -1.24 -10.63 18.03
C LEU A 115 -2.21 -11.63 18.66
N TRP A 116 -2.26 -11.70 19.98
CA TRP A 116 -3.14 -12.63 20.70
C TRP A 116 -4.52 -12.04 21.03
N GLN A 117 -4.75 -10.77 20.72
CA GLN A 117 -6.05 -10.12 20.87
C GLN A 117 -6.94 -10.37 19.66
N VAL A 118 -6.39 -10.28 18.44
CA VAL A 118 -7.16 -10.26 17.19
C VAL A 118 -8.01 -11.51 16.96
N GLY A 119 -7.56 -12.69 17.39
CA GLY A 119 -8.35 -13.91 17.27
C GLY A 119 -9.65 -13.89 18.08
N HIS A 120 -9.78 -13.03 19.10
CA HIS A 120 -11.00 -12.86 19.88
C HIS A 120 -12.04 -11.98 19.18
N LEU A 121 -11.68 -11.28 18.09
CA LEU A 121 -12.60 -10.41 17.35
C LEU A 121 -13.67 -11.19 16.58
N ARG A 122 -13.41 -12.45 16.21
CA ARG A 122 -14.36 -13.35 15.53
C ARG A 122 -15.04 -12.68 14.34
N GLU A 123 -16.37 -12.54 14.34
CA GLU A 123 -17.12 -11.95 13.21
C GLU A 123 -16.71 -10.50 12.92
N LYS A 124 -16.19 -9.78 13.92
CA LYS A 124 -15.77 -8.38 13.78
C LYS A 124 -14.37 -8.22 13.20
N TYR A 125 -13.62 -9.32 13.05
CA TYR A 125 -12.24 -9.27 12.61
C TYR A 125 -12.08 -8.68 11.22
N ASP A 126 -12.88 -9.15 10.26
CA ASP A 126 -12.80 -8.79 8.86
C ASP A 126 -13.03 -7.28 8.66
N GLU A 127 -14.10 -6.73 9.25
CA GLU A 127 -14.33 -5.29 9.19
C GLU A 127 -13.24 -4.50 9.93
N TRP A 128 -12.74 -5.01 11.06
CA TRP A 128 -11.74 -4.31 11.87
C TRP A 128 -10.36 -4.25 11.23
N VAL A 129 -9.89 -5.33 10.59
CA VAL A 129 -8.55 -5.40 10.00
C VAL A 129 -8.43 -4.49 8.77
N HIS A 130 -9.53 -4.37 8.03
CA HIS A 130 -9.67 -3.56 6.82
C HIS A 130 -9.97 -2.08 7.07
N GLN A 131 -9.89 -1.63 8.33
CA GLN A 131 -9.97 -0.23 8.71
C GLN A 131 -8.59 0.29 9.10
N PRO A 132 -7.86 0.95 8.18
CA PRO A 132 -6.51 1.43 8.45
C PRO A 132 -6.42 2.40 9.63
N VAL A 133 -5.30 2.32 10.34
CA VAL A 133 -4.93 3.24 11.41
C VAL A 133 -3.54 3.81 11.16
N ASP A 134 -3.35 5.08 11.50
CA ASP A 134 -2.03 5.71 11.53
C ASP A 134 -1.50 5.69 12.96
N ARG A 135 -1.08 4.51 13.41
CA ARG A 135 -0.42 4.33 14.70
C ARG A 135 0.53 3.12 14.68
N PRO A 136 1.66 3.17 15.40
CA PRO A 136 2.54 2.03 15.53
C PRO A 136 1.82 0.87 16.23
N ILE A 137 2.05 -0.35 15.76
CA ILE A 137 1.47 -1.56 16.35
C ILE A 137 2.55 -2.42 16.99
N ARG A 138 2.23 -2.97 18.17
CA ARG A 138 3.05 -3.95 18.87
C ARG A 138 2.39 -5.33 18.73
N LEU A 139 3.15 -6.34 18.32
CA LEU A 139 2.63 -7.70 18.14
C LEU A 139 2.92 -8.59 19.34
N PHE A 140 4.11 -8.48 19.94
CA PHE A 140 4.56 -9.39 20.99
C PHE A 140 4.78 -8.69 22.33
N HIS A 141 4.61 -9.45 23.43
CA HIS A 141 4.97 -8.97 24.77
C HIS A 141 6.49 -8.85 24.92
N SER A 142 7.22 -9.87 24.47
CA SER A 142 8.68 -9.91 24.52
C SER A 142 9.30 -8.91 23.53
N ASP A 143 10.24 -8.09 24.01
CA ASP A 143 11.01 -7.16 23.16
C ASP A 143 11.84 -7.90 22.10
N LEU A 144 12.31 -9.11 22.40
CA LEU A 144 13.07 -9.92 21.46
C LEU A 144 12.19 -10.38 20.29
N MET A 145 10.98 -10.87 20.58
CA MET A 145 10.04 -11.29 19.53
C MET A 145 9.51 -10.10 18.74
N GLU A 146 9.28 -8.98 19.42
CA GLU A 146 8.90 -7.72 18.79
C GLU A 146 10.00 -7.23 17.83
N PHE A 147 11.28 -7.33 18.22
CA PHE A 147 12.43 -7.01 17.37
C PHE A 147 12.42 -7.85 16.09
N PHE A 148 12.26 -9.18 16.17
CA PHE A 148 12.21 -10.05 14.98
C PHE A 148 10.97 -9.84 14.11
N SER A 149 9.93 -9.21 14.65
CA SER A 149 8.70 -8.88 13.91
C SER A 149 8.80 -7.58 13.11
N ARG A 150 9.88 -6.81 13.29
CA ARG A 150 10.13 -5.54 12.61
C ARG A 150 11.26 -5.72 11.60
N THR A 151 10.98 -5.47 10.33
CA THR A 151 11.93 -5.60 9.24
C THR A 151 11.97 -4.28 8.45
N THR A 152 13.12 -3.61 8.47
CA THR A 152 13.36 -2.46 7.58
C THR A 152 13.67 -2.93 6.17
N TRP A 153 13.27 -2.16 5.16
CA TRP A 153 13.34 -2.57 3.74
C TRP A 153 14.71 -3.10 3.30
N TYR A 154 15.81 -2.45 3.70
CA TYR A 154 17.16 -2.85 3.27
C TYR A 154 17.62 -4.19 3.85
N ILE A 155 16.98 -4.69 4.92
CA ILE A 155 17.30 -6.00 5.51
C ILE A 155 17.00 -7.12 4.53
N VAL A 156 15.93 -6.98 3.72
CA VAL A 156 15.61 -7.94 2.65
C VAL A 156 16.78 -8.05 1.68
N CYS A 157 17.30 -6.91 1.20
CA CYS A 157 18.44 -6.89 0.28
C CYS A 157 19.72 -7.43 0.91
N ILE A 158 20.06 -7.01 2.13
CA ILE A 158 21.28 -7.45 2.84
C ILE A 158 21.27 -8.96 3.07
N PHE A 159 20.12 -9.54 3.39
CA PHE A 159 20.01 -10.97 3.64
C PHE A 159 19.98 -11.78 2.34
N TRP A 160 19.14 -11.40 1.37
CA TRP A 160 18.86 -12.24 0.21
C TRP A 160 19.84 -12.06 -0.95
N LEU A 161 20.46 -10.90 -1.13
CA LEU A 161 21.43 -10.71 -2.22
C LEU A 161 22.65 -11.63 -2.09
N PRO A 162 23.29 -11.80 -0.92
CA PRO A 162 24.37 -12.78 -0.76
C PRO A 162 23.93 -14.21 -1.07
N VAL A 163 22.71 -14.60 -0.67
CA VAL A 163 22.13 -15.91 -0.96
C VAL A 163 21.97 -16.10 -2.47
N VAL A 164 21.44 -15.11 -3.18
CA VAL A 164 21.30 -15.12 -4.65
C VAL A 164 22.66 -15.23 -5.33
N PHE A 165 23.67 -14.46 -4.90
CA PHE A 165 25.01 -14.53 -5.50
C PHE A 165 25.65 -15.90 -5.29
N PHE A 166 25.56 -16.45 -4.07
CA PHE A 166 26.08 -17.76 -3.75
C PHE A 166 25.37 -18.87 -4.55
N LEU A 167 24.04 -18.89 -4.54
CA LEU A 167 23.24 -19.89 -5.27
C LEU A 167 23.44 -19.75 -6.79
N GLY A 168 23.46 -18.52 -7.31
CA GLY A 168 23.70 -18.26 -8.74
C GLY A 168 25.07 -18.77 -9.18
N TRP A 169 26.13 -18.49 -8.39
CA TRP A 169 27.46 -19.02 -8.65
C TRP A 169 27.51 -20.55 -8.59
N HIS A 170 26.87 -21.14 -7.58
CA HIS A 170 26.77 -22.60 -7.42
C HIS A 170 26.08 -23.24 -8.63
N CYS A 171 24.89 -22.77 -9.01
CA CYS A 171 24.16 -23.26 -10.17
C CYS A 171 25.00 -23.15 -11.46
N TYR A 172 25.63 -21.99 -11.70
CA TYR A 172 26.43 -21.78 -12.90
C TYR A 172 27.63 -22.73 -12.98
N THR A 173 28.37 -22.87 -11.88
CA THR A 173 29.57 -23.72 -11.82
C THR A 173 29.23 -25.21 -11.88
N THR A 174 28.15 -25.65 -11.24
CA THR A 174 27.71 -27.05 -11.30
C THR A 174 27.15 -27.41 -12.69
N LEU A 175 26.34 -26.53 -13.31
CA LEU A 175 25.88 -26.73 -14.69
C LEU A 175 27.05 -26.74 -15.70
N ALA A 176 28.12 -25.99 -15.44
CA ALA A 176 29.32 -26.00 -16.28
C ALA A 176 30.05 -27.36 -16.30
N GLN A 177 29.81 -28.24 -15.31
CA GLN A 177 30.38 -29.59 -15.29
C GLN A 177 29.69 -30.53 -16.30
N GLY A 178 28.55 -30.14 -16.88
CA GLY A 178 27.85 -30.92 -17.92
C GLY A 178 27.19 -32.22 -17.43
N LYS A 179 27.05 -32.40 -16.11
CA LYS A 179 26.47 -33.63 -15.51
C LYS A 179 24.95 -33.58 -15.37
N THR A 180 24.36 -32.39 -15.40
CA THR A 180 22.93 -32.20 -15.17
C THR A 180 22.11 -32.63 -16.38
N GLN A 181 21.20 -33.58 -16.20
CA GLN A 181 20.35 -34.10 -17.27
C GLN A 181 18.88 -34.17 -16.86
N LEU A 182 18.00 -33.61 -17.68
CA LEU A 182 16.55 -33.75 -17.55
C LEU A 182 16.13 -35.17 -17.89
N PHE A 183 15.05 -35.65 -17.24
CA PHE A 183 14.44 -36.97 -17.44
C PHE A 183 15.31 -38.20 -17.12
N SER A 184 16.55 -37.98 -16.67
CA SER A 184 17.48 -39.05 -16.28
C SER A 184 16.92 -40.00 -15.22
N SER A 185 16.04 -39.52 -14.33
CA SER A 185 15.35 -40.33 -13.33
C SER A 185 14.29 -41.29 -13.89
N PHE A 186 13.76 -41.03 -15.09
CA PHE A 186 12.69 -41.81 -15.71
C PHE A 186 13.16 -42.66 -16.89
N THR A 187 14.14 -42.18 -17.68
CA THR A 187 14.68 -42.91 -18.83
C THR A 187 16.06 -42.39 -19.22
N SER A 188 16.97 -43.31 -19.57
CA SER A 188 18.28 -42.96 -20.13
C SER A 188 18.24 -42.65 -21.63
N ALA A 189 17.16 -43.03 -22.33
CA ALA A 189 17.06 -42.89 -23.78
C ALA A 189 16.75 -41.46 -24.25
N TYR A 190 16.14 -40.64 -23.40
CA TYR A 190 15.71 -39.27 -23.72
C TYR A 190 16.28 -38.23 -22.74
N ALA A 191 17.44 -38.51 -22.14
CA ALA A 191 18.07 -37.60 -21.19
C ALA A 191 18.61 -36.36 -21.91
N ILE A 192 18.08 -35.18 -21.58
CA ILE A 192 18.48 -33.91 -22.22
C ILE A 192 19.53 -33.23 -21.33
N PRO A 193 20.76 -33.00 -21.81
CA PRO A 193 21.78 -32.32 -21.03
C PRO A 193 21.44 -30.83 -20.87
N VAL A 194 21.58 -30.34 -19.63
CA VAL A 194 21.37 -28.92 -19.30
C VAL A 194 22.72 -28.23 -19.23
N HIS A 195 23.01 -27.37 -20.21
CA HIS A 195 24.26 -26.64 -20.27
C HIS A 195 24.20 -25.37 -19.41
N LYS A 196 25.36 -24.86 -18.96
CA LYS A 196 25.46 -23.59 -18.21
C LYS A 196 24.80 -22.39 -18.89
N ASN A 197 24.71 -22.39 -20.23
CA ASN A 197 24.07 -21.32 -21.00
C ASN A 197 22.55 -21.26 -20.79
N CYS A 198 21.94 -22.32 -20.26
CA CYS A 198 20.53 -22.32 -19.87
C CYS A 198 20.29 -21.53 -18.58
N PHE A 199 21.33 -21.31 -17.75
CA PHE A 199 21.18 -20.66 -16.45
C PHE A 199 20.46 -19.29 -16.52
N PRO A 200 20.84 -18.33 -17.40
CA PRO A 200 20.14 -17.05 -17.47
C PRO A 200 18.65 -17.19 -17.84
N LEU A 201 18.31 -18.15 -18.70
CA LEU A 201 16.92 -18.39 -19.10
C LEU A 201 16.11 -18.99 -17.95
N LEU A 202 16.68 -19.96 -17.21
CA LEU A 202 16.05 -20.55 -16.04
C LEU A 202 15.89 -19.54 -14.90
N PHE A 203 16.86 -18.66 -14.74
CA PHE A 203 16.83 -17.57 -13.76
C PHE A 203 15.70 -16.57 -14.10
N VAL A 204 15.60 -16.12 -15.36
CA VAL A 204 14.50 -15.24 -15.79
C VAL A 204 13.13 -15.94 -15.68
N LEU A 205 13.07 -17.24 -15.99
CA LEU A 205 11.86 -18.04 -15.76
C LEU A 205 11.47 -18.06 -14.28
N GLY A 206 12.44 -18.15 -13.37
CA GLY A 206 12.22 -18.04 -11.94
C GLY A 206 11.58 -16.73 -11.51
N ILE A 207 12.08 -15.59 -12.03
CA ILE A 207 11.49 -14.26 -11.78
C ILE A 207 10.04 -14.23 -12.28
N PHE A 208 9.78 -14.77 -13.47
CA PHE A 208 8.43 -14.80 -14.03
C PHE A 208 7.47 -15.69 -13.21
N ILE A 209 7.92 -16.88 -12.79
CA ILE A 209 7.17 -17.76 -11.90
C ILE A 209 6.87 -17.07 -10.58
N TRP A 210 7.83 -16.29 -10.04
CA TRP A 210 7.58 -15.50 -8.84
C TRP A 210 6.42 -14.51 -9.02
N SER A 211 6.34 -13.78 -10.14
CA SER A 211 5.22 -12.85 -10.37
C SER A 211 3.84 -13.53 -10.35
N LEU A 212 3.78 -14.81 -10.76
CA LEU A 212 2.56 -15.62 -10.64
C LEU A 212 2.33 -16.07 -9.19
N LEU A 213 3.37 -16.54 -8.50
CA LEU A 213 3.28 -16.94 -7.09
C LEU A 213 2.89 -15.77 -6.19
N GLU A 214 3.44 -14.59 -6.41
CA GLU A 214 3.04 -13.34 -5.77
C GLU A 214 1.52 -13.17 -5.86
N TYR A 215 0.98 -13.18 -7.08
CA TYR A 215 -0.45 -13.02 -7.30
C TYR A 215 -1.27 -14.06 -6.54
N LEU A 216 -0.87 -15.34 -6.61
CA LEU A 216 -1.59 -16.42 -5.93
C LEU A 216 -1.49 -16.32 -4.41
N ILE A 217 -0.33 -15.98 -3.86
CA ILE A 217 -0.12 -15.82 -2.43
C ILE A 217 -0.88 -14.59 -1.94
N HIS A 218 -0.79 -13.46 -2.64
CA HIS A 218 -1.46 -12.23 -2.23
C HIS A 218 -2.99 -12.41 -2.25
N ARG A 219 -3.53 -12.99 -3.33
CA ARG A 219 -4.96 -13.25 -3.47
C ARG A 219 -5.49 -14.29 -2.49
N PHE A 220 -4.90 -15.49 -2.47
CA PHE A 220 -5.52 -16.64 -1.81
C PHE A 220 -5.02 -16.88 -0.39
N ILE A 221 -3.82 -16.38 -0.05
CA ILE A 221 -3.24 -16.56 1.29
C ILE A 221 -3.33 -15.27 2.08
N PHE A 222 -2.82 -14.16 1.54
CA PHE A 222 -2.79 -12.89 2.26
C PHE A 222 -4.17 -12.23 2.38
N HIS A 223 -5.08 -12.48 1.43
CA HIS A 223 -6.49 -12.06 1.48
C HIS A 223 -7.46 -13.24 1.71
N MET A 224 -7.00 -14.28 2.40
CA MET A 224 -7.90 -15.34 2.84
C MET A 224 -8.99 -14.76 3.76
N ASN A 225 -10.21 -15.27 3.68
CA ASN A 225 -11.28 -14.95 4.63
C ASN A 225 -11.31 -16.01 5.75
N PRO A 226 -10.67 -15.77 6.91
CA PRO A 226 -10.63 -16.76 7.97
C PRO A 226 -12.02 -16.92 8.62
N PRO A 227 -12.51 -18.15 8.84
CA PRO A 227 -13.79 -18.37 9.52
C PRO A 227 -13.75 -17.81 10.94
N ALA A 228 -14.80 -17.08 11.33
CA ALA A 228 -14.93 -16.42 12.64
C ALA A 228 -14.83 -17.37 13.85
N SER A 229 -15.03 -18.67 13.64
CA SER A 229 -14.87 -19.71 14.66
C SER A 229 -13.40 -20.03 14.96
N ASN A 230 -12.48 -19.78 14.02
CA ASN A 230 -11.09 -20.18 14.12
C ASN A 230 -10.16 -19.04 14.54
N TYR A 231 -9.93 -18.98 15.86
CA TYR A 231 -9.02 -18.02 16.51
C TYR A 231 -7.62 -17.99 15.88
N TYR A 232 -7.03 -19.17 15.62
CA TYR A 232 -5.65 -19.27 15.16
C TYR A 232 -5.49 -18.84 13.71
N LEU A 233 -6.48 -19.12 12.86
CA LEU A 233 -6.43 -18.72 11.46
C LEU A 233 -6.62 -17.20 11.30
N ILE A 234 -7.47 -16.58 12.13
CA ILE A 234 -7.55 -15.11 12.25
C ILE A 234 -6.19 -14.52 12.66
N THR A 235 -5.57 -15.11 13.68
CA THR A 235 -4.26 -14.66 14.18
C THR A 235 -3.17 -14.80 13.12
N LEU A 236 -3.17 -15.91 12.37
CA LEU A 236 -2.23 -16.16 11.28
C LEU A 236 -2.42 -15.17 10.12
N HIS A 237 -3.66 -14.92 9.70
CA HIS A 237 -3.96 -13.92 8.67
C HIS A 237 -3.47 -12.52 9.08
N PHE A 238 -3.71 -12.12 10.34
CA PHE A 238 -3.21 -10.85 10.86
C PHE A 238 -1.67 -10.77 10.81
N LEU A 239 -0.98 -11.85 11.20
CA LEU A 239 0.48 -11.91 11.17
C LEU A 239 1.04 -11.84 9.75
N MET A 240 0.39 -12.46 8.76
CA MET A 240 0.90 -12.49 7.38
C MET A 240 0.67 -11.19 6.61
N HIS A 241 -0.55 -10.64 6.64
CA HIS A 241 -0.90 -9.46 5.84
C HIS A 241 -1.89 -8.51 6.51
N GLY A 242 -2.75 -9.00 7.42
CA GLY A 242 -3.73 -8.15 8.09
C GLY A 242 -3.11 -7.00 8.89
N GLN A 243 -1.93 -7.19 9.49
CA GLN A 243 -1.20 -6.13 10.18
C GLN A 243 -0.81 -4.97 9.24
N HIS A 244 -0.52 -5.29 7.98
CA HIS A 244 -0.14 -4.31 6.97
C HIS A 244 -1.35 -3.51 6.48
N HIS A 245 -2.50 -4.16 6.23
CA HIS A 245 -3.76 -3.44 5.96
C HIS A 245 -4.20 -2.59 7.14
N LYS A 246 -3.94 -3.08 8.36
CA LYS A 246 -4.29 -2.36 9.57
C LYS A 246 -3.41 -1.13 9.80
N SER A 247 -2.10 -1.25 9.60
CA SER A 247 -1.14 -0.14 9.73
C SER A 247 -0.26 -0.03 8.47
N PRO A 248 -0.80 0.50 7.36
CA PRO A 248 -0.11 0.51 6.06
C PRO A 248 1.09 1.45 5.98
N PHE A 249 1.28 2.32 6.98
CA PHE A 249 2.40 3.26 7.08
C PHE A 249 3.39 2.92 8.20
N ASP A 250 3.30 1.71 8.76
CA ASP A 250 4.39 1.18 9.58
C ASP A 250 5.51 0.64 8.68
N SER A 251 6.56 1.46 8.52
CA SER A 251 7.71 1.14 7.65
C SER A 251 8.46 -0.13 8.05
N SER A 252 8.27 -0.59 9.29
CA SER A 252 8.91 -1.79 9.82
C SER A 252 8.07 -3.06 9.66
N ARG A 253 6.82 -2.94 9.19
CA ARG A 253 5.85 -4.06 9.08
C ARG A 253 5.24 -4.19 7.69
N LEU A 254 5.96 -3.71 6.67
CA LEU A 254 5.56 -3.78 5.27
C LEU A 254 6.20 -4.95 4.54
N VAL A 255 7.53 -5.04 4.58
CA VAL A 255 8.29 -6.09 3.87
C VAL A 255 8.22 -7.41 4.62
N PHE A 256 8.30 -8.53 3.90
CA PHE A 256 8.17 -9.84 4.51
C PHE A 256 9.46 -10.20 5.29
N PRO A 257 9.40 -10.54 6.59
CA PRO A 257 10.61 -10.78 7.38
C PRO A 257 11.45 -11.96 6.87
N PRO A 258 12.80 -11.91 6.90
CA PRO A 258 13.66 -12.97 6.35
C PRO A 258 13.47 -14.36 6.96
N VAL A 259 13.14 -14.44 8.25
CA VAL A 259 12.95 -15.72 8.96
C VAL A 259 11.76 -16.51 8.41
N PRO A 260 10.51 -15.98 8.40
CA PRO A 260 9.38 -16.65 7.76
C PRO A 260 9.56 -16.80 6.25
N ALA A 261 10.19 -15.83 5.57
CA ALA A 261 10.53 -15.95 4.15
C ALA A 261 11.44 -17.16 3.88
N SER A 262 12.44 -17.39 4.73
CA SER A 262 13.36 -18.54 4.60
C SER A 262 12.62 -19.87 4.73
N LEU A 263 11.65 -19.98 5.63
CA LEU A 263 10.81 -21.17 5.73
C LEU A 263 10.02 -21.42 4.45
N LEU A 264 9.43 -20.36 3.87
CA LEU A 264 8.69 -20.45 2.62
C LEU A 264 9.60 -20.88 1.44
N PHE A 265 10.78 -20.27 1.31
CA PHE A 265 11.74 -20.65 0.27
C PHE A 265 12.32 -22.06 0.46
N PHE A 266 12.39 -22.56 1.69
CA PHE A 266 12.76 -23.94 1.96
C PHE A 266 11.70 -24.93 1.47
N VAL A 267 10.41 -24.60 1.63
CA VAL A 267 9.31 -25.37 1.03
C VAL A 267 9.41 -25.34 -0.50
N PHE A 268 9.64 -24.16 -1.11
CA PHE A 268 9.81 -24.04 -2.56
C PHE A 268 11.05 -24.77 -3.07
N TYR A 269 12.14 -24.83 -2.29
CA TYR A 269 13.31 -25.65 -2.61
C TYR A 269 12.94 -27.13 -2.74
N PHE A 270 12.24 -27.70 -1.76
CA PHE A 270 11.84 -29.11 -1.85
C PHE A 270 10.88 -29.38 -3.00
N ILE A 271 9.93 -28.48 -3.27
CA ILE A 271 9.04 -28.59 -4.43
C ILE A 271 9.87 -28.57 -5.72
N ALA A 272 10.83 -27.65 -5.84
CA ALA A 272 11.71 -27.58 -7.01
C ALA A 272 12.56 -28.85 -7.18
N GLN A 273 13.08 -29.43 -6.10
CA GLN A 273 13.85 -30.68 -6.14
C GLN A 273 12.98 -31.91 -6.42
N LEU A 274 11.69 -31.86 -6.06
CA LEU A 274 10.73 -32.92 -6.39
C LEU A 274 10.33 -32.89 -7.86
N LEU A 275 10.17 -31.69 -8.43
CA LEU A 275 9.70 -31.51 -9.80
C LEU A 275 10.84 -31.54 -10.83
N PHE A 276 12.05 -31.11 -10.46
CA PHE A 276 13.16 -30.91 -11.37
C PHE A 276 14.48 -31.46 -10.81
N PRO A 277 15.42 -31.88 -11.68
CA PRO A 277 16.70 -32.39 -11.24
C PRO A 277 17.61 -31.28 -10.72
N GLY A 278 18.01 -31.37 -9.44
CA GLY A 278 19.14 -30.65 -8.85
C GLY A 278 19.20 -29.16 -9.22
N GLU A 279 20.25 -28.82 -9.98
CA GLU A 279 20.58 -27.46 -10.41
C GLU A 279 19.54 -26.81 -11.33
N PHE A 280 18.74 -27.60 -12.05
CA PHE A 280 17.68 -27.05 -12.89
C PHE A 280 16.63 -26.35 -12.03
N GLY A 281 16.11 -27.05 -11.01
CA GLY A 281 15.16 -26.49 -10.06
C GLY A 281 15.77 -25.36 -9.22
N LEU A 282 17.03 -25.53 -8.80
CA LEU A 282 17.73 -24.51 -8.02
C LEU A 282 18.00 -23.22 -8.82
N SER A 283 18.24 -23.31 -10.13
CA SER A 283 18.39 -22.13 -11.00
C SER A 283 17.08 -21.32 -11.11
N ILE A 284 15.93 -22.01 -11.20
CA ILE A 284 14.61 -21.38 -11.16
C ILE A 284 14.36 -20.75 -9.80
N LEU A 285 14.64 -21.47 -8.71
CA LEU A 285 14.48 -20.94 -7.35
C LEU A 285 15.32 -19.68 -7.11
N CYS A 286 16.57 -19.66 -7.59
CA CYS A 286 17.46 -18.50 -7.50
C CYS A 286 16.85 -17.26 -8.17
N GLY A 287 16.27 -17.43 -9.36
CA GLY A 287 15.49 -16.39 -10.03
C GLY A 287 14.25 -15.97 -9.23
N GLY A 288 13.55 -16.94 -8.65
CA GLY A 288 12.37 -16.68 -7.80
C GLY A 288 12.68 -15.85 -6.56
N ILE A 289 13.83 -16.06 -5.91
CA ILE A 289 14.29 -15.21 -4.80
C ILE A 289 14.52 -13.77 -5.27
N VAL A 290 15.06 -13.56 -6.47
CA VAL A 290 15.21 -12.20 -7.02
C VAL A 290 13.86 -11.57 -7.36
N GLY A 291 12.92 -12.34 -7.91
CA GLY A 291 11.53 -11.89 -8.06
C GLY A 291 10.96 -11.41 -6.72
N TYR A 292 11.14 -12.18 -5.65
CA TYR A 292 10.71 -11.78 -4.30
C TYR A 292 11.34 -10.48 -3.80
N ILE A 293 12.65 -10.28 -4.01
CA ILE A 293 13.30 -9.02 -3.64
C ILE A 293 12.69 -7.86 -4.44
N ILE A 294 12.47 -8.03 -5.75
CA ILE A 294 11.85 -7.02 -6.60
C ILE A 294 10.46 -6.68 -6.06
N TYR A 295 9.65 -7.69 -5.74
CA TYR A 295 8.31 -7.53 -5.18
C TYR A 295 8.33 -6.70 -3.89
N ASP A 296 9.13 -7.09 -2.89
CA ASP A 296 9.16 -6.41 -1.60
C ASP A 296 9.65 -4.96 -1.73
N MET A 297 10.64 -4.72 -2.60
CA MET A 297 11.17 -3.37 -2.84
C MET A 297 10.18 -2.50 -3.62
N MET A 298 9.49 -3.08 -4.61
CA MET A 298 8.41 -2.39 -5.32
C MET A 298 7.27 -2.07 -4.35
N HIS A 299 6.80 -3.04 -3.59
CA HIS A 299 5.74 -2.86 -2.60
C HIS A 299 6.09 -1.72 -1.62
N TYR A 300 7.29 -1.74 -1.05
CA TYR A 300 7.78 -0.68 -0.17
C TYR A 300 7.81 0.69 -0.87
N TYR A 301 8.32 0.74 -2.10
CA TYR A 301 8.38 1.97 -2.89
C TYR A 301 6.99 2.51 -3.25
N LEU A 302 5.97 1.67 -3.46
CA LEU A 302 4.61 2.13 -3.72
C LEU A 302 3.98 2.80 -2.48
N HIS A 303 4.35 2.39 -1.28
CA HIS A 303 3.89 3.06 -0.04
C HIS A 303 4.66 4.36 0.23
N TYR A 304 5.99 4.35 0.15
CA TYR A 304 6.83 5.47 0.63
C TYR A 304 7.47 6.32 -0.46
N GLY A 305 7.53 5.84 -1.69
CA GLY A 305 8.10 6.56 -2.83
C GLY A 305 7.12 7.55 -3.43
N SER A 306 7.65 8.55 -4.15
CA SER A 306 6.87 9.56 -4.87
C SER A 306 7.13 9.46 -6.37
N PRO A 307 6.58 8.44 -7.07
CA PRO A 307 6.73 8.31 -8.52
C PRO A 307 6.12 9.51 -9.23
N LYS A 308 6.76 9.98 -10.30
CA LYS A 308 6.30 11.12 -11.08
C LYS A 308 4.97 10.81 -11.77
N GLU A 309 4.06 11.77 -11.79
CA GLU A 309 2.78 11.66 -12.48
C GLU A 309 2.95 11.25 -13.96
N GLY A 310 2.03 10.42 -14.46
CA GLY A 310 2.06 9.90 -15.83
C GLY A 310 3.02 8.73 -16.07
N THR A 311 3.83 8.33 -15.07
CA THR A 311 4.69 7.13 -15.17
C THR A 311 3.94 5.84 -14.85
N TYR A 312 4.47 4.70 -15.31
CA TYR A 312 3.94 3.37 -14.96
C TYR A 312 3.87 3.15 -13.44
N LEU A 313 4.94 3.52 -12.71
CA LEU A 313 5.00 3.38 -11.25
C LEU A 313 3.98 4.28 -10.53
N TYR A 314 3.63 5.44 -11.08
CA TYR A 314 2.56 6.27 -10.53
C TYR A 314 1.19 5.60 -10.69
N GLY A 315 0.93 4.99 -11.85
CA GLY A 315 -0.26 4.17 -12.08
C GLY A 315 -0.34 2.99 -11.12
N LEU A 316 0.78 2.29 -10.92
CA LEU A 316 0.88 1.15 -10.01
C LEU A 316 0.71 1.57 -8.54
N LYS A 317 1.28 2.71 -8.13
CA LYS A 317 1.05 3.29 -6.80
C LYS A 317 -0.42 3.60 -6.59
N THR A 318 -1.05 4.26 -7.56
CA THR A 318 -2.48 4.59 -7.49
C THR A 318 -3.32 3.32 -7.37
N TYR A 319 -3.00 2.28 -8.14
CA TYR A 319 -3.68 0.99 -8.11
C TYR A 319 -3.54 0.29 -6.75
N HIS A 320 -2.31 0.20 -6.21
CA HIS A 320 -2.01 -0.43 -4.94
C HIS A 320 -2.61 0.32 -3.74
N ILE A 321 -2.60 1.64 -3.78
CA ILE A 321 -3.22 2.45 -2.72
C ILE A 321 -4.75 2.29 -2.75
N LYS A 322 -5.37 2.18 -3.93
CA LYS A 322 -6.81 1.84 -4.02
C LYS A 322 -7.14 0.47 -3.45
N HIS A 323 -6.26 -0.51 -3.61
CA HIS A 323 -6.40 -1.81 -2.96
C HIS A 323 -6.49 -1.68 -1.44
N HIS A 324 -5.65 -0.84 -0.83
CA HIS A 324 -5.68 -0.58 0.62
C HIS A 324 -6.94 0.17 1.09
N PHE A 325 -7.44 1.14 0.32
CA PHE A 325 -8.41 2.15 0.82
C PHE A 325 -9.80 2.18 0.15
N GLU A 326 -9.96 1.53 -1.01
CA GLU A 326 -11.22 1.54 -1.77
C GLU A 326 -11.76 0.13 -2.02
N HIS A 327 -10.94 -0.77 -2.56
CA HIS A 327 -11.36 -2.09 -3.04
C HIS A 327 -10.35 -3.16 -2.68
N GLN A 328 -10.45 -3.76 -1.49
CA GLN A 328 -9.51 -4.78 -1.01
C GLN A 328 -9.64 -6.12 -1.75
N GLU A 329 -10.83 -6.43 -2.26
CA GLU A 329 -11.10 -7.63 -3.07
C GLU A 329 -10.61 -7.51 -4.52
N ALA A 330 -10.06 -6.36 -4.91
CA ALA A 330 -9.44 -6.12 -6.22
C ALA A 330 -8.04 -5.56 -6.01
N GLY A 331 -7.15 -5.62 -7.00
CA GLY A 331 -5.83 -5.00 -6.82
C GLY A 331 -4.69 -5.90 -6.38
N GLU A 332 -4.88 -7.23 -6.41
CA GLU A 332 -4.02 -8.24 -5.77
C GLU A 332 -2.62 -8.44 -6.43
N GLY A 333 -2.26 -7.64 -7.43
CA GLY A 333 -0.96 -7.71 -8.10
C GLY A 333 -0.15 -6.45 -7.80
N VAL A 334 0.94 -6.57 -7.04
CA VAL A 334 1.80 -5.45 -6.65
C VAL A 334 2.87 -5.20 -7.71
N GLU A 335 3.41 -6.23 -8.35
CA GLU A 335 4.35 -6.08 -9.47
C GLU A 335 3.65 -5.79 -10.81
N GLY A 336 2.35 -6.10 -10.93
CA GLY A 336 1.58 -5.83 -12.13
C GLY A 336 0.22 -6.52 -12.18
N CYS A 337 -0.73 -5.85 -12.82
CA CYS A 337 -2.11 -6.31 -13.00
C CYS A 337 -2.27 -7.41 -14.07
N SER A 338 -1.19 -7.99 -14.63
CA SER A 338 -1.27 -8.89 -15.79
C SER A 338 -1.94 -10.23 -15.49
N TRP A 339 -1.91 -10.69 -14.24
CA TRP A 339 -2.45 -11.99 -13.82
C TRP A 339 -3.89 -11.95 -13.30
N ALA A 340 -4.44 -10.75 -13.07
CA ALA A 340 -5.84 -10.58 -12.71
C ALA A 340 -6.72 -10.93 -13.93
N LEU A 341 -7.12 -12.19 -14.04
CA LEU A 341 -8.14 -12.67 -14.98
C LEU A 341 -9.52 -12.21 -14.51
N GLY A 342 -9.79 -10.93 -14.69
CA GLY A 342 -11.09 -10.30 -14.44
C GLY A 342 -11.21 -9.04 -15.29
N PRO A 343 -12.43 -8.57 -15.59
CA PRO A 343 -12.59 -7.28 -16.23
C PRO A 343 -11.85 -6.24 -15.40
N ARG A 344 -10.92 -5.51 -16.03
CA ARG A 344 -10.37 -4.29 -15.42
C ARG A 344 -11.59 -3.50 -14.95
N PRO A 345 -11.71 -3.13 -13.66
CA PRO A 345 -12.77 -2.22 -13.26
C PRO A 345 -12.71 -1.03 -14.24
N PRO A 346 -13.86 -0.58 -14.78
CA PRO A 346 -13.89 0.43 -15.82
C PRO A 346 -13.31 1.72 -15.25
N TRP A 347 -12.00 1.91 -15.43
CA TRP A 347 -11.34 3.09 -14.92
C TRP A 347 -11.75 4.25 -15.82
N PRO A 348 -12.20 5.37 -15.24
CA PRO A 348 -12.30 6.59 -16.00
C PRO A 348 -10.89 6.89 -16.51
N ARG A 349 -10.74 6.97 -17.84
CA ARG A 349 -9.63 7.76 -18.39
C ARG A 349 -9.74 9.11 -17.71
N LEU A 350 -8.68 9.54 -17.02
CA LEU A 350 -8.58 10.95 -16.61
C LEU A 350 -8.95 11.77 -17.85
N PRO A 351 -9.91 12.70 -17.74
CA PRO A 351 -10.27 13.50 -18.89
C PRO A 351 -9.00 14.16 -19.41
N SER A 352 -8.67 13.96 -20.67
CA SER A 352 -7.71 14.78 -21.39
C SER A 352 -8.33 16.16 -21.58
N HIS A 353 -8.50 16.91 -20.49
CA HIS A 353 -8.92 18.29 -20.52
C HIS A 353 -7.72 19.14 -20.11
N GLN A 354 -7.09 19.69 -21.14
CA GLN A 354 -6.66 21.08 -21.21
C GLN A 354 -6.27 21.67 -19.85
N VAL A 355 -4.98 21.56 -19.52
CA VAL A 355 -4.34 22.53 -18.66
C VAL A 355 -4.34 23.85 -19.44
N GLU A 356 -5.45 24.59 -19.38
CA GLU A 356 -5.38 26.04 -19.57
C GLU A 356 -4.56 26.58 -18.41
N ASN A 357 -3.30 26.84 -18.70
CA ASN A 357 -2.33 27.42 -17.80
C ASN A 357 -2.80 28.84 -17.41
N PRO A 358 -3.15 29.13 -16.14
CA PRO A 358 -3.65 30.44 -15.73
C PRO A 358 -2.62 31.58 -15.91
N LEU A 359 -1.36 31.24 -16.17
CA LEU A 359 -0.27 32.20 -16.42
C LEU A 359 -0.18 32.68 -17.88
N LEU A 360 -0.95 32.10 -18.81
CA LEU A 360 -0.94 32.51 -20.23
C LEU A 360 -2.04 33.52 -20.62
N ASN A 361 -2.89 33.92 -19.67
CA ASN A 361 -3.95 34.93 -19.89
C ASN A 361 -3.50 36.38 -19.66
N PHE A 362 -2.22 36.63 -19.33
CA PHE A 362 -1.67 37.98 -19.17
C PHE A 362 -1.05 38.58 -20.45
N LEU A 363 -1.07 37.88 -21.59
CA LEU A 363 -0.39 38.31 -22.82
C LEU A 363 -1.26 38.27 -24.08
N LYS A 364 -2.56 38.59 -24.00
CA LYS A 364 -3.36 38.86 -25.21
C LYS A 364 -3.91 40.29 -25.21
N PRO A 365 -3.63 41.08 -26.26
CA PRO A 365 -4.14 42.45 -26.37
C PRO A 365 -5.64 42.42 -26.69
N ASN A 366 -6.37 43.33 -26.04
CA ASN A 366 -7.81 43.52 -26.18
C ASN A 366 -8.15 44.08 -27.58
N PRO A 367 -9.08 43.48 -28.36
CA PRO A 367 -9.69 44.17 -29.48
C PRO A 367 -11.16 44.49 -29.20
N VAL A 368 -11.45 45.76 -29.43
CA VAL A 368 -12.74 46.43 -29.34
C VAL A 368 -13.59 46.12 -30.59
N SER A 369 -14.84 45.72 -30.36
CA SER A 369 -16.05 46.00 -31.15
C SER A 369 -16.27 45.44 -32.59
N ARG A 370 -17.56 45.16 -32.84
CA ARG A 370 -18.27 44.99 -34.15
C ARG A 370 -17.93 43.68 -34.88
N GLY A 371 -18.84 42.91 -35.46
CA GLY A 371 -20.25 43.04 -35.81
C GLY A 371 -20.48 42.19 -37.06
N CYS A 372 -21.54 41.38 -37.07
CA CYS A 372 -22.22 40.75 -38.22
C CYS A 372 -21.48 39.90 -39.29
N SER A 373 -22.06 38.71 -39.48
CA SER A 373 -22.47 38.07 -40.75
C SER A 373 -21.46 37.39 -41.70
N HIS A 374 -21.65 36.06 -41.78
CA HIS A 374 -21.87 35.21 -42.97
C HIS A 374 -20.78 34.93 -44.04
N LEU A 375 -20.85 33.66 -44.50
CA LEU A 375 -20.39 32.99 -45.74
C LEU A 375 -18.94 32.44 -45.72
N LEU A 376 -18.74 31.12 -45.63
CA LEU A 376 -18.83 30.06 -46.68
C LEU A 376 -17.67 30.08 -47.69
N SER A 377 -17.14 28.86 -47.95
CA SER A 377 -16.36 28.44 -49.14
C SER A 377 -14.87 28.85 -49.10
N LEU A 378 -13.85 28.08 -49.50
CA LEU A 378 -13.70 26.83 -50.26
C LEU A 378 -12.28 26.26 -50.00
N PHE A 379 -12.13 24.96 -50.23
CA PHE A 379 -10.89 24.19 -50.42
C PHE A 379 -9.91 24.83 -51.44
N PRO A 380 -8.64 24.34 -51.55
CA PRO A 380 -8.09 23.12 -50.94
C PRO A 380 -6.99 23.30 -49.89
#